data_AF-A0AAV5TQF0-F1
#
_entry.id   AF-A0AAV5TQF0-F1
#
_cell.length_a   1.000
_cell.length_b   1.000
_cell.length_c   1.000
_cell.angle_alpha   90.00
_cell.angle_beta   90.00
_cell.angle_gamma   90.00
#
_symmetry.space_group_name_H-M   'P 1'
#
loop_
_entity.id
_entity.type
_entity.pdbx_description
1 polymer ?
#
loop_
_entity_poly.entity_id
_entity_poly.type
_entity_poly.pdbx_seq_one_letter_code
_entity_poly.pdbx_strand_id
1 'polypeptide(L)'
;MHPIDTIFVIYCSYLPFLVLLYLAEVWIILKPGTSFKSPFYILFVANAVVDLVMVGCTIHEFRLVFFPLTMGYFDNYDCQVCLRTRITFSYICPFTQDLLNCIIAFNRLTSIMKP
;
A
#
# COMPACT_ATOMS: atom_id res chain seq x y z
N MET A 1 12.69 16.11 21.87
CA MET A 1 12.25 15.05 20.95
C MET A 1 13.33 14.91 19.90
N HIS A 2 13.99 13.75 19.80
CA HIS A 2 14.98 13.56 18.75
C HIS A 2 14.28 13.53 17.39
N PRO A 3 14.93 13.94 16.30
CA PRO A 3 14.31 13.98 14.96
C PRO A 3 13.76 12.60 14.54
N ILE A 4 14.36 11.53 15.01
CA ILE A 4 13.93 10.14 14.78
C ILE A 4 12.56 9.86 15.40
N ASP A 5 12.29 10.37 16.60
CA ASP A 5 11.01 10.18 17.30
C ASP A 5 9.86 10.86 16.55
N THR A 6 10.10 12.05 15.99
CA THR A 6 9.09 12.80 15.24
C THR A 6 8.72 12.09 13.94
N ILE A 7 9.72 11.60 13.19
CA ILE A 7 9.50 10.82 11.97
C ILE A 7 8.67 9.58 12.29
N PHE A 8 9.03 8.87 13.37
CA PHE A 8 8.32 7.69 13.81
C PHE A 8 6.84 7.96 14.15
N VAL A 9 6.56 9.00 14.94
CA VAL A 9 5.17 9.37 15.30
C VAL A 9 4.35 9.71 14.06
N ILE A 10 4.95 10.44 13.11
CA ILE A 10 4.29 10.76 11.84
C ILE A 10 3.95 9.45 11.09
N TYR A 11 4.90 8.53 10.93
CA TYR A 11 4.66 7.25 10.26
C TYR A 11 3.60 6.40 10.98
N CYS A 12 3.64 6.34 12.31
CA CYS A 12 2.66 5.59 13.12
C CYS A 12 1.24 6.14 12.99
N SER A 13 1.08 7.43 12.75
CA SER A 13 -0.23 8.05 12.53
C SER A 13 -0.67 7.98 11.06
N TYR A 14 0.27 8.07 10.13
CA TYR A 14 0.04 8.05 8.68
C TYR A 14 -0.40 6.67 8.18
N LEU A 15 0.31 5.60 8.55
CA LEU A 15 0.05 4.24 8.07
C LEU A 15 -1.38 3.74 8.37
N PRO A 16 -1.92 3.82 9.60
CA PRO A 16 -3.28 3.36 9.87
C PRO A 16 -4.33 4.20 9.12
N PHE A 17 -4.09 5.52 8.98
CA PHE A 17 -4.98 6.37 8.20
C PHE A 17 -5.02 5.96 6.72
N LEU A 18 -3.85 5.68 6.15
CA LEU A 18 -3.72 5.21 4.77
C LEU A 18 -4.38 3.85 4.55
N VAL A 19 -4.22 2.90 5.48
CA VAL A 19 -4.94 1.61 5.45
C VAL A 19 -6.45 1.83 5.47
N LEU A 20 -6.95 2.72 6.34
CA LEU A 20 -8.39 3.02 6.41
C LEU A 20 -8.91 3.63 5.11
N LEU A 21 -8.14 4.50 4.45
CA LEU A 21 -8.51 5.07 3.16
C LEU A 21 -8.65 4.01 2.07
N TYR A 22 -7.68 3.11 1.91
CA TYR A 22 -7.77 2.05 0.91
C TYR A 22 -8.89 1.04 1.21
N LEU A 23 -9.09 0.70 2.48
CA LEU A 23 -10.23 -0.14 2.87
C LEU A 23 -11.57 0.56 2.57
N ALA A 24 -11.65 1.87 2.81
CA ALA A 24 -12.85 2.65 2.47
C ALA A 24 -13.08 2.71 0.96
N GLU A 25 -12.03 2.87 0.14
CA GLU A 25 -12.11 2.82 -1.32
C GLU A 25 -12.66 1.47 -1.81
N VAL A 26 -12.04 0.37 -1.37
CA VAL A 26 -12.49 -1.00 -1.70
C VAL A 26 -13.94 -1.20 -1.27
N TRP A 27 -14.29 -0.76 -0.05
CA TRP A 27 -15.65 -0.86 0.47
C TRP A 27 -16.65 -0.06 -0.36
N ILE A 28 -16.36 1.19 -0.70
CA ILE A 28 -17.25 2.07 -1.46
C ILE A 28 -17.51 1.49 -2.86
N ILE A 29 -16.51 0.91 -3.51
CA ILE A 29 -16.66 0.37 -4.86
C ILE A 29 -17.41 -0.97 -4.82
N LEU A 30 -17.01 -1.89 -3.91
CA LEU A 30 -17.58 -3.24 -3.84
C LEU A 30 -18.92 -3.34 -3.11
N LYS A 31 -19.35 -2.28 -2.41
CA LYS A 31 -20.64 -2.29 -1.69
C LYS A 31 -21.80 -2.58 -2.66
N PRO A 32 -22.70 -3.52 -2.32
CA PRO A 32 -23.84 -3.82 -3.16
C PRO A 32 -24.77 -2.60 -3.29
N GLY A 33 -25.29 -2.37 -4.50
CA GLY A 33 -26.17 -1.23 -4.79
C GLY A 33 -25.46 0.07 -5.16
N THR A 34 -24.13 0.06 -5.33
CA THR A 34 -23.38 1.23 -5.81
C THR A 34 -23.58 1.44 -7.30
N SER A 35 -23.38 2.69 -7.75
CA SER A 35 -23.33 3.05 -9.17
C SER A 35 -22.00 2.67 -9.83
N PHE A 36 -21.00 2.22 -9.05
CA PHE A 36 -19.63 1.94 -9.48
C PHE A 36 -19.46 0.53 -10.08
N LYS A 37 -20.26 0.19 -11.10
CA LYS A 37 -20.28 -1.16 -11.69
C LYS A 37 -19.40 -1.34 -12.93
N SER A 38 -18.83 -0.26 -13.45
CA SER A 38 -17.99 -0.31 -14.65
C SER A 38 -16.67 -1.04 -14.36
N PRO A 39 -16.11 -1.82 -15.32
CA PRO A 39 -14.78 -2.42 -15.19
C PRO A 39 -13.68 -1.38 -14.91
N PHE A 40 -13.92 -0.11 -15.25
CA PHE A 40 -13.07 1.00 -14.88
C PHE A 40 -12.85 1.11 -13.36
N TYR A 41 -13.90 0.94 -12.55
CA TYR A 41 -13.79 1.03 -11.09
C TYR A 41 -13.09 -0.18 -10.46
N ILE A 42 -13.08 -1.33 -11.13
CA ILE A 42 -12.34 -2.51 -10.69
C ILE A 42 -10.82 -2.25 -10.72
N LEU A 43 -10.33 -1.41 -11.64
CA LEU A 43 -8.92 -1.02 -11.69
C LEU A 43 -8.48 -0.24 -10.45
N PHE A 44 -9.37 0.60 -9.90
CA PHE A 44 -9.12 1.32 -8.65
C PHE A 44 -9.08 0.36 -7.46
N VAL A 45 -9.98 -0.61 -7.41
CA VAL A 45 -9.93 -1.69 -6.40
C VAL A 45 -8.62 -2.47 -6.50
N ALA A 46 -8.19 -2.84 -7.70
CA ALA A 46 -6.92 -3.53 -7.90
C ALA A 46 -5.73 -2.69 -7.41
N ASN A 47 -5.73 -1.38 -7.69
CA ASN A 47 -4.71 -0.47 -7.20
C ASN A 47 -4.70 -0.38 -5.66
N ALA A 48 -5.86 -0.17 -5.04
CA ALA A 48 -6.00 -0.13 -3.58
C ALA A 48 -5.53 -1.44 -2.90
N VAL A 49 -5.74 -2.60 -3.54
CA VAL A 49 -5.24 -3.89 -3.04
C VAL A 49 -3.71 -3.96 -3.09
N VAL A 50 -3.09 -3.53 -4.20
CA VAL A 50 -1.61 -3.48 -4.31
C VAL A 50 -1.03 -2.57 -3.22
N ASP A 51 -1.68 -1.44 -2.97
CA ASP A 51 -1.26 -0.47 -1.96
C ASP A 51 -1.38 -1.05 -0.55
N LEU A 52 -2.48 -1.75 -0.24
CA LEU A 52 -2.66 -2.45 1.04
C LEU A 52 -1.61 -3.54 1.25
N VAL A 53 -1.23 -4.28 0.19
CA VAL A 53 -0.16 -5.28 0.27
C VAL A 53 1.18 -4.61 0.55
N MET A 54 1.51 -3.54 -0.16
CA MET A 54 2.73 -2.77 0.05
C MET A 54 2.81 -2.24 1.49
N VAL A 55 1.71 -1.68 1.98
CA VAL A 55 1.60 -1.15 3.35
C VAL A 55 1.72 -2.26 4.37
N GLY A 56 1.07 -3.41 4.16
CA GLY A 56 1.20 -4.57 5.03
C GLY A 56 2.64 -5.10 5.12
N CYS A 57 3.33 -5.20 3.99
CA CYS A 57 4.73 -5.62 3.94
C CYS A 57 5.66 -4.62 4.64
N THR A 58 5.41 -3.31 4.51
CA THR A 58 6.25 -2.26 5.09
C THR A 58 5.97 -2.00 6.57
N ILE A 59 4.73 -2.21 7.06
CA ILE A 59 4.38 -2.10 8.50
C ILE A 59 5.24 -3.05 9.35
N HIS A 60 5.52 -4.26 8.86
CA HIS A 60 6.36 -5.22 9.58
C HIS A 60 7.77 -4.68 9.81
N GLU A 61 8.34 -3.98 8.83
CA GLU A 61 9.68 -3.39 8.93
C GLU A 61 9.73 -2.20 9.89
N PHE A 62 8.79 -1.25 9.78
CA PHE A 62 8.84 -0.05 10.61
C PHE A 62 8.66 -0.36 12.10
N ARG A 63 7.93 -1.42 12.45
CA ARG A 63 7.83 -1.87 13.84
C ARG A 63 9.07 -2.59 14.37
N LEU A 64 9.87 -3.24 13.51
CA LEU A 64 11.05 -3.98 13.95
C LEU A 64 12.30 -3.09 14.05
N VAL A 65 12.49 -2.16 13.09
CA VAL A 65 13.71 -1.35 13.00
C VAL A 65 13.70 -0.16 13.98
N PHE A 66 12.53 0.44 14.24
CA PHE A 66 12.43 1.66 15.03
C PHE A 66 12.10 1.45 16.52
N PHE A 67 11.74 0.24 16.94
CA PHE A 67 11.52 -0.04 18.36
C PHE A 67 12.84 -0.50 19.02
N PRO A 68 13.46 0.29 19.91
CA PRO A 68 14.59 -0.18 20.70
C PRO A 68 14.23 -1.37 21.61
N LEU A 69 12.94 -1.52 21.97
CA LEU A 69 12.39 -2.70 22.66
C LEU A 69 12.37 -3.97 21.80
N THR A 70 12.27 -3.87 20.48
CA THR A 70 12.35 -5.02 19.56
C THR A 70 13.78 -5.29 19.11
N MET A 71 14.63 -4.26 18.97
CA MET A 71 16.07 -4.42 18.66
C MET A 71 16.77 -5.37 19.64
N GLY A 72 16.53 -5.24 20.95
CA GLY A 72 17.10 -6.15 21.94
C GLY A 72 16.54 -7.58 21.91
N TYR A 73 15.31 -7.78 21.41
CA TYR A 73 14.67 -9.10 21.31
C TYR A 73 14.95 -9.81 19.98
N PHE A 74 15.33 -9.05 18.96
CA PHE A 74 15.56 -9.49 17.58
C PHE A 74 16.98 -9.22 17.08
N ASP A 75 17.94 -9.01 17.98
CA ASP A 75 19.37 -8.76 17.65
C ASP A 75 20.01 -9.91 16.84
N ASN A 76 19.35 -11.08 16.80
CA ASN A 76 19.70 -12.24 15.98
C ASN A 76 18.63 -12.64 14.95
N TYR A 77 17.65 -11.76 14.66
CA TYR A 77 16.56 -12.04 13.73
C TYR A 77 17.00 -11.84 12.28
N ASP A 78 17.90 -12.72 11.82
CA ASP A 78 18.31 -12.83 10.43
C ASP A 78 17.23 -13.56 9.62
N CYS A 79 16.04 -12.96 9.51
CA CYS A 79 15.01 -13.45 8.61
C CYS A 79 15.36 -13.07 7.17
N GLN A 80 16.28 -13.84 6.54
CA GLN A 80 16.63 -13.66 5.13
C GLN A 80 15.41 -13.72 4.20
N VAL A 81 14.40 -14.51 4.58
CA VAL A 81 13.12 -14.58 3.87
C VAL A 81 12.39 -13.24 3.94
N CYS A 82 12.32 -12.59 5.11
CA CYS A 82 11.67 -11.30 5.29
C CYS A 82 12.40 -10.20 4.50
N LEU A 83 13.75 -10.21 4.52
CA LEU A 83 14.58 -9.29 3.74
C LEU A 83 14.38 -9.46 2.23
N ARG A 84 14.34 -10.71 1.75
CA ARG A 84 14.11 -11.02 0.33
C ARG A 84 12.70 -10.61 -0.09
N THR A 85 11.69 -10.98 0.69
CA THR A 85 10.29 -10.60 0.49
C THR A 85 10.14 -9.08 0.43
N ARG A 86 10.81 -8.34 1.33
CA ARG A 86 10.85 -6.87 1.28
C ARG A 86 11.34 -6.36 -0.05
N ILE A 87 12.56 -6.77 -0.44
CA ILE A 87 13.19 -6.28 -1.67
C ILE A 87 12.26 -6.55 -2.84
N THR A 88 11.72 -7.77 -2.92
CA THR A 88 10.77 -8.16 -3.96
C THR A 88 9.52 -7.28 -3.99
N PHE A 89 8.80 -7.10 -2.88
CA PHE A 89 7.58 -6.29 -2.86
C PHE A 89 7.86 -4.79 -3.04
N SER A 90 9.01 -4.29 -2.58
CA SER A 90 9.41 -2.88 -2.78
C SER A 90 9.67 -2.53 -4.25
N TYR A 91 9.94 -3.53 -5.10
CA TYR A 91 10.05 -3.32 -6.55
C TYR A 91 8.75 -3.69 -7.29
N ILE A 92 8.11 -4.80 -6.92
CA ILE A 92 6.91 -5.28 -7.62
C ILE A 92 5.70 -4.37 -7.38
N CYS A 93 5.45 -3.92 -6.14
CA CYS A 93 4.29 -3.09 -5.84
C CYS A 93 4.32 -1.75 -6.59
N PRO A 94 5.41 -0.94 -6.55
CA PRO A 94 5.47 0.30 -7.31
C PRO A 94 5.33 0.09 -8.81
N PHE A 95 5.99 -0.94 -9.37
CA PHE A 95 5.84 -1.27 -10.78
C PHE A 95 4.40 -1.62 -11.16
N THR A 96 3.71 -2.37 -10.30
CA THR A 96 2.30 -2.74 -10.51
C THR A 96 1.39 -1.52 -10.40
N GLN A 97 1.63 -0.62 -9.44
CA GLN A 97 0.91 0.65 -9.30
C GLN A 97 1.08 1.52 -10.56
N ASP A 98 2.32 1.69 -11.04
CA ASP A 98 2.61 2.47 -12.24
C ASP A 98 1.90 1.89 -13.47
N LEU A 99 1.90 0.56 -13.62
CA LEU A 99 1.20 -0.12 -14.70
C LEU A 99 -0.32 0.08 -14.60
N LEU A 100 -0.90 -0.07 -13.41
CA LEU A 100 -2.33 0.16 -13.18
C LEU A 100 -2.73 1.60 -13.46
N ASN A 101 -1.92 2.56 -13.02
CA ASN A 101 -2.12 3.98 -13.31
C ASN A 101 -2.06 4.28 -14.81
N CYS A 102 -1.11 3.67 -15.54
CA CYS A 102 -1.05 3.75 -17.00
C CYS A 102 -2.32 3.19 -17.66
N ILE A 103 -2.82 2.04 -17.20
CA ILE A 103 -4.03 1.41 -17.74
C ILE A 103 -5.28 2.27 -17.44
N ILE A 104 -5.37 2.86 -16.26
CA ILE A 104 -6.45 3.78 -15.89
C ILE A 104 -6.42 5.03 -16.79
N ALA A 105 -5.24 5.60 -17.02
CA ALA A 105 -5.06 6.74 -17.91
C ALA A 105 -5.45 6.40 -19.36
N PHE A 106 -5.05 5.23 -19.86
CA PHE A 106 -5.39 4.77 -21.20
C PHE A 106 -6.89 4.52 -21.38
N ASN A 107 -7.55 3.93 -20.37
CA ASN A 107 -9.00 3.77 -20.37
C ASN A 107 -9.72 5.11 -20.43
N ARG A 108 -9.28 6.11 -19.66
CA ARG A 108 -9.82 7.48 -19.72
C ARG A 108 -9.63 8.08 -21.11
N LEU A 109 -8.44 7.98 -21.68
CA LEU A 109 -8.16 8.49 -23.02
C LEU A 109 -9.07 7.84 -24.06
N THR A 110 -9.22 6.52 -24.01
CA THR A 110 -10.08 5.77 -24.94
C THR A 110 -11.54 6.19 -24.82
N SER A 111 -12.04 6.39 -23.60
CA SER A 111 -13.42 6.85 -23.37
C SER A 111 -13.71 8.25 -23.91
N ILE A 112 -12.69 9.12 -23.95
CA ILE A 112 -12.81 10.47 -24.52
C ILE A 112 -12.74 10.41 -26.06
N MET A 113 -11.84 9.58 -26.60
CA MET A 113 -11.65 9.46 -28.05
C MET A 113 -12.78 8.71 -28.75
N LYS A 114 -13.45 7.77 -28.05
CA LYS A 114 -14.57 6.98 -28.57
C LYS A 114 -15.71 7.01 -27.53
N PRO A 115 -16.50 8.10 -27.49
CA PRO A 115 -17.64 8.23 -26.58
C PRO A 115 -18.77 7.26 -26.92
#